data_AF-A0A8X6Y4J3-F1
#
_entry.id   AF-A0A8X6Y4J3-F1
#
_cell.length_a   1.000
_cell.length_b   1.000
_cell.length_c   1.000
_cell.angle_alpha   90.00
_cell.angle_beta   90.00
_cell.angle_gamma   90.00
#
_symmetry.space_group_name_H-M   'P 1'
#
loop_
_entity.id
_entity.type
_entity.pdbx_description
1 polymer ?
#
loop_
_entity_poly.entity_id
_entity_poly.type
_entity_poly.pdbx_seq_one_letter_code
_entity_poly.pdbx_strand_id
1 'polypeptide(L)'
;MIKQVRCNICCADLISKKALKDPIDLKHNIAIEKETRTFDTFEDFELWKESVEKQTSSLYVKNTGSKSETMGGKIIHFYSHRNGYYNVRGDKKRNMKVAGSNNMNGNCPSKMKVYEDIESKMSVEFTKIHVGHGIDLGWMKMAIEEKDIARKLENKIPVEAILDEIRNSANSFNNPARYKKYKRGIQYKL
;
A
#
# COMPACT_ATOMS: atom_id res chain seq x y z
N MET A 1 26.33 13.38 -3.03
CA MET A 1 25.80 13.05 -1.69
C MET A 1 25.33 11.60 -1.69
N ILE A 2 25.97 10.73 -0.92
CA ILE A 2 25.50 9.35 -0.71
C ILE A 2 24.30 9.43 0.25
N LYS A 3 23.11 9.01 -0.19
CA LYS A 3 21.92 8.97 0.68
C LYS A 3 22.09 7.81 1.68
N GLN A 4 22.42 8.14 2.91
CA GLN A 4 22.42 7.19 4.02
C GLN A 4 20.99 6.71 4.31
N VAL A 5 20.85 5.45 4.69
CA VAL A 5 19.60 4.78 5.02
C VAL A 5 19.68 4.35 6.48
N ARG A 6 18.76 4.81 7.31
CA ARG A 6 18.70 4.47 8.73
C ARG A 6 18.02 3.13 8.96
N CYS A 7 18.57 2.33 9.87
CA CYS A 7 17.89 1.16 10.43
C CYS A 7 16.86 1.61 11.47
N ASN A 8 15.62 1.14 11.31
CA ASN A 8 14.52 1.48 12.22
C ASN A 8 14.49 0.66 13.52
N ILE A 9 15.37 -0.34 13.66
CA ILE A 9 15.48 -1.14 14.89
C ILE A 9 16.59 -0.61 15.80
N CYS A 10 17.77 -0.28 15.25
CA CYS A 10 18.95 0.05 16.07
C CYS A 10 19.58 1.42 15.80
N CYS A 11 18.89 2.33 15.12
CA CYS A 11 19.35 3.69 14.84
C CYS A 11 20.68 3.81 14.07
N ALA A 12 21.26 2.71 13.58
CA ALA A 12 22.49 2.75 12.78
C ALA A 12 22.22 3.35 11.40
N ASP A 13 23.07 4.29 10.99
CA ASP A 13 23.09 4.83 9.63
C ASP A 13 23.88 3.90 8.72
N LEU A 14 23.26 3.49 7.62
CA LEU A 14 23.83 2.57 6.64
C LEU A 14 24.05 3.26 5.30
N ILE A 15 25.07 2.84 4.58
CA ILE A 15 25.51 3.49 3.34
C ILE A 15 24.58 3.13 2.15
N SER A 16 23.88 1.98 2.20
CA SER A 16 22.99 1.55 1.11
C SER A 16 21.80 0.71 1.60
N LYS A 17 20.74 0.63 0.77
CA LYS A 17 19.56 -0.23 1.03
C LYS A 17 19.86 -1.72 0.99
N LYS A 18 20.85 -2.17 0.20
CA LYS A 18 21.28 -3.58 0.18
C LYS A 18 21.91 -3.92 1.53
N ALA A 19 22.82 -3.05 1.97
CA ALA A 19 23.40 -3.09 3.29
C ALA A 19 22.41 -2.80 4.44
N LEU A 20 21.10 -2.69 4.22
CA LEU A 20 20.10 -2.73 5.27
C LEU A 20 19.46 -4.11 5.42
N LYS A 21 19.36 -4.88 4.33
CA LYS A 21 18.89 -6.26 4.41
C LYS A 21 19.86 -7.09 5.25
N ASP A 22 21.14 -7.09 4.87
CA ASP A 22 22.14 -7.95 5.49
C ASP A 22 22.31 -7.66 7.01
N PRO A 23 22.32 -6.39 7.48
CA PRO A 23 22.37 -6.12 8.91
C PRO A 23 21.06 -6.33 9.66
N ILE A 24 19.89 -6.28 9.02
CA ILE A 24 18.64 -6.68 9.70
C ILE A 24 18.69 -8.18 10.00
N ASP A 25 19.09 -8.97 9.02
CA ASP A 25 19.19 -10.42 9.15
C ASP A 25 20.25 -10.81 10.20
N LEU A 26 21.43 -10.17 10.18
CA LEU A 26 22.55 -10.50 11.07
C LEU A 26 22.48 -9.85 12.47
N LYS A 27 22.06 -8.58 12.59
CA LYS A 27 22.07 -7.86 13.89
C LYS A 27 20.76 -7.98 14.66
N HIS A 28 19.66 -8.26 13.96
CA HIS A 28 18.33 -8.38 14.60
C HIS A 28 17.79 -9.81 14.56
N ASN A 29 18.50 -10.74 13.92
CA ASN A 29 18.12 -12.15 13.80
C ASN A 29 16.68 -12.30 13.28
N ILE A 30 16.30 -11.47 12.31
CA ILE A 30 14.99 -11.50 11.66
C ILE A 30 15.16 -12.25 10.35
N ALA A 31 14.61 -13.46 10.25
CA ALA A 31 14.66 -14.23 9.01
C ALA A 31 13.76 -13.59 7.95
N ILE A 32 14.32 -12.99 6.90
CA ILE A 32 13.55 -12.47 5.77
C ILE A 32 13.09 -13.62 4.87
N GLU A 33 11.89 -14.12 5.15
CA GLU A 33 11.23 -15.07 4.26
C GLU A 33 10.75 -14.39 2.97
N LYS A 34 11.00 -15.07 1.86
CA LYS A 34 10.56 -14.68 0.53
C LYS A 34 9.63 -15.74 -0.03
N GLU A 35 8.50 -15.30 -0.54
CA GLU A 35 7.52 -16.14 -1.19
C GLU A 35 7.50 -15.81 -2.69
N THR A 36 7.55 -16.84 -3.54
CA THR A 36 7.41 -16.68 -4.98
C THR A 36 6.04 -17.18 -5.42
N ARG A 37 5.33 -16.36 -6.20
CA ARG A 37 4.03 -16.72 -6.79
C ARG A 37 4.00 -16.36 -8.26
N THR A 38 3.20 -17.09 -9.04
CA THR A 38 2.94 -16.81 -10.45
C THR A 38 1.46 -16.57 -10.67
N PHE A 39 1.14 -15.71 -11.64
CA PHE A 39 -0.21 -15.36 -12.02
C PHE A 39 -0.32 -15.33 -13.54
N ASP A 40 -1.46 -15.76 -14.06
CA ASP A 40 -1.72 -15.77 -15.50
C ASP A 40 -2.10 -14.38 -16.01
N THR A 41 -2.73 -13.56 -15.15
CA THR A 41 -3.16 -12.20 -15.49
C THR A 41 -2.74 -11.17 -14.44
N PHE A 42 -2.69 -9.90 -14.85
CA PHE A 42 -2.50 -8.78 -13.91
C PHE A 42 -3.65 -8.67 -12.90
N GLU A 43 -4.88 -9.01 -13.32
CA GLU A 43 -6.08 -8.94 -12.47
C GLU A 43 -5.99 -9.95 -11.32
N ASP A 44 -5.54 -11.18 -11.58
CA ASP A 44 -5.32 -12.19 -10.54
C ASP A 44 -4.26 -11.74 -9.53
N PHE A 45 -3.20 -11.11 -10.01
CA PHE A 45 -2.19 -10.48 -9.17
C PHE A 45 -2.79 -9.35 -8.31
N GLU A 46 -3.63 -8.49 -8.87
CA GLU A 46 -4.25 -7.39 -8.13
C GLU A 46 -5.19 -7.90 -7.03
N LEU A 47 -6.01 -8.92 -7.32
CA LEU A 47 -6.88 -9.55 -6.34
C LEU A 47 -6.07 -10.19 -5.19
N TRP A 48 -5.01 -10.91 -5.53
CA TRP A 48 -4.12 -11.48 -4.51
C TRP A 48 -3.46 -10.39 -3.67
N LYS A 49 -2.92 -9.35 -4.31
CA LYS A 49 -2.31 -8.20 -3.64
C LYS A 49 -3.29 -7.53 -2.69
N GLU A 50 -4.53 -7.27 -3.12
CA GLU A 50 -5.57 -6.71 -2.25
C GLU A 50 -5.85 -7.59 -1.02
N SER A 51 -5.88 -8.92 -1.19
CA SER A 51 -6.05 -9.84 -0.06
C SER A 51 -4.89 -9.73 0.94
N VAL A 52 -3.65 -9.62 0.44
CA VAL A 52 -2.45 -9.43 1.27
C VAL A 52 -2.50 -8.08 1.97
N GLU A 53 -2.91 -7.02 1.28
CA GLU A 53 -3.05 -5.67 1.85
C GLU A 53 -4.07 -5.64 2.99
N LYS A 54 -5.19 -6.35 2.85
CA LYS A 54 -6.22 -6.52 3.90
C LYS A 54 -5.67 -7.29 5.10
N GLN A 55 -5.00 -8.43 4.86
CA GLN A 55 -4.46 -9.26 5.93
C GLN A 55 -3.32 -8.59 6.71
N THR A 56 -2.46 -7.84 6.02
CA THR A 56 -1.30 -7.18 6.62
C THR A 56 -1.59 -5.75 7.10
N SER A 57 -2.79 -5.24 6.82
CA SER A 57 -3.15 -3.84 7.07
C SER A 57 -2.08 -2.87 6.53
N SER A 58 -1.56 -3.17 5.34
CA SER A 58 -0.47 -2.43 4.72
C SER A 58 -0.64 -2.42 3.22
N LEU A 59 -0.69 -1.23 2.63
CA LEU A 59 -0.74 -1.04 1.18
C LEU A 59 0.65 -1.21 0.55
N TYR A 60 0.68 -1.75 -0.67
CA TYR A 60 1.86 -1.90 -1.52
C TYR A 60 1.73 -0.98 -2.74
N VAL A 61 2.56 0.07 -2.76
CA VAL A 61 2.47 1.17 -3.73
C VAL A 61 3.70 1.21 -4.66
N LYS A 62 3.48 1.62 -5.91
CA LYS A 62 4.56 1.88 -6.87
C LYS A 62 5.19 3.24 -6.55
N ASN A 63 6.45 3.24 -6.12
CA ASN A 63 7.19 4.49 -5.86
C ASN A 63 8.02 4.96 -7.05
N THR A 64 8.21 4.11 -8.05
CA THR A 64 8.98 4.39 -9.26
C THR A 64 8.27 3.80 -10.47
N GLY A 65 8.59 4.31 -11.66
CA GLY A 65 8.18 3.68 -12.92
C GLY A 65 8.70 2.25 -13.03
N SER A 66 8.09 1.50 -13.95
CA SER A 66 8.57 0.17 -14.31
C SER A 66 9.90 0.24 -15.05
N LYS A 67 10.72 -0.79 -14.88
CA LYS A 67 11.98 -0.94 -15.63
C LYS A 67 11.80 -1.97 -16.71
N SER A 68 12.23 -1.66 -17.93
CA SER A 68 12.36 -2.68 -18.97
C SER A 68 13.54 -3.59 -18.67
N GLU A 69 13.37 -4.86 -18.98
CA GLU A 69 14.41 -5.88 -18.92
C GLU A 69 15.01 -6.08 -20.32
N THR A 70 16.27 -6.48 -20.38
CA THR A 70 17.00 -6.68 -21.64
C THR A 70 16.33 -7.71 -22.56
N MET A 71 15.59 -8.65 -21.98
CA MET A 71 14.84 -9.69 -22.71
C MET A 71 13.41 -9.25 -23.08
N GLY A 72 13.05 -7.96 -22.96
CA GLY A 72 11.73 -7.45 -23.34
C GLY A 72 10.65 -7.50 -22.25
N GLY A 73 10.93 -8.15 -21.11
CA GLY A 73 10.07 -8.14 -19.93
C GLY A 73 10.08 -6.81 -19.17
N LYS A 74 9.29 -6.74 -18.10
CA LYS A 74 9.13 -5.53 -17.28
C LYS A 74 9.15 -5.87 -15.80
N ILE A 75 9.92 -5.08 -15.05
CA ILE A 75 10.02 -5.19 -13.59
C ILE A 75 9.29 -4.04 -12.94
N ILE A 76 8.38 -4.38 -12.03
CA ILE A 76 7.61 -3.43 -11.22
C ILE A 76 7.92 -3.69 -9.74
N HIS A 77 8.28 -2.63 -9.04
CA HIS A 77 8.52 -2.69 -7.59
C HIS A 77 7.38 -2.02 -6.84
N PHE A 78 6.74 -2.78 -5.96
CA PHE A 78 5.81 -2.26 -4.97
C PHE A 78 6.45 -2.31 -3.60
N TYR A 79 6.32 -1.22 -2.84
CA TYR A 79 6.83 -1.12 -1.48
C TYR A 79 5.67 -0.87 -0.53
N SER A 80 5.82 -1.27 0.74
CA SER A 80 4.91 -0.78 1.79
C SER A 80 4.72 0.74 1.67
N HIS A 81 3.49 1.23 1.78
CA HIS A 81 3.14 2.64 1.77
C HIS A 81 3.79 3.45 2.91
N ARG A 82 4.28 2.77 3.94
CA ARG A 82 5.05 3.34 5.04
C ARG A 82 6.52 3.53 4.68
N ASN A 83 7.00 2.90 3.60
CA ASN A 83 8.40 2.90 3.21
C ASN A 83 8.86 4.26 2.69
N GLY A 84 9.90 4.80 3.31
CA GLY A 84 10.61 5.97 2.83
C GLY A 84 10.71 7.07 3.88
N TYR A 85 11.22 8.20 3.40
CA TYR A 85 11.45 9.40 4.20
C TYR A 85 10.53 10.50 3.71
N TYR A 86 9.90 11.20 4.65
CA TYR A 86 9.19 12.41 4.32
C TYR A 86 10.20 13.45 3.82
N ASN A 87 9.99 13.93 2.60
CA ASN A 87 10.77 15.02 2.03
C ASN A 87 9.84 16.21 1.89
N VAL A 88 10.15 17.31 2.58
CA VAL A 88 9.41 18.56 2.43
C VAL A 88 9.58 19.04 0.99
N ARG A 89 8.47 19.29 0.29
CA ARG A 89 8.47 19.82 -1.09
C ARG A 89 7.92 21.25 -1.10
N GLY A 90 8.53 22.13 -1.90
CA GLY A 90 8.15 23.53 -2.04
C GLY A 90 8.68 24.45 -0.92
N ASP A 91 8.21 25.71 -0.91
CA ASP A 91 8.71 26.80 -0.04
C ASP A 91 8.39 26.66 1.46
N LYS A 92 7.93 25.49 1.92
CA LYS A 92 7.51 25.24 3.31
C LYS A 92 6.41 26.17 3.85
N LYS A 93 5.69 26.88 2.98
CA LYS A 93 4.58 27.79 3.34
C LYS A 93 3.34 27.07 3.90
N ARG A 94 3.22 25.75 3.68
CA ARG A 94 2.12 24.94 4.21
C ARG A 94 2.58 24.16 5.43
N ASN A 95 1.85 24.31 6.53
CA ASN A 95 2.04 23.48 7.72
C ASN A 95 1.79 22.01 7.41
N MET A 96 2.50 21.12 8.11
CA MET A 96 2.17 19.70 8.06
C MET A 96 0.75 19.47 8.57
N LYS A 97 0.08 18.46 8.00
CA LYS A 97 -1.19 17.97 8.55
C LYS A 97 -0.94 17.48 9.98
N VAL A 98 -1.95 17.62 10.85
CA VAL A 98 -1.91 17.11 12.24
C VAL A 98 -1.53 15.63 12.29
N ALA A 99 -2.04 14.84 11.34
CA ALA A 99 -1.72 13.42 11.21
C ALA A 99 -0.25 13.14 10.84
N GLY A 100 0.48 14.10 10.27
CA GLY A 100 1.86 13.93 9.81
C GLY A 100 1.99 13.29 8.42
N SER A 101 3.10 12.57 8.18
CA SER A 101 3.38 11.87 6.93
C SER A 101 3.15 10.36 7.06
N ASN A 102 2.61 9.73 6.01
CA ASN A 102 2.48 8.27 5.93
C ASN A 102 3.82 7.54 5.99
N ASN A 103 4.94 8.24 5.73
CA ASN A 103 6.26 7.64 5.74
C ASN A 103 6.72 7.43 7.19
N MET A 104 7.23 6.24 7.48
CA MET A 104 7.83 5.92 8.78
C MET A 104 9.19 6.59 9.03
N ASN A 105 9.64 7.46 8.12
CA ASN A 105 10.98 8.04 8.10
C ASN A 105 12.10 7.00 8.19
N GLY A 106 11.94 5.94 7.39
CA GLY A 106 12.82 4.79 7.42
C GLY A 106 12.53 3.84 6.28
N ASN A 107 13.27 2.74 6.21
CA ASN A 107 13.09 1.75 5.15
C ASN A 107 12.46 0.47 5.69
N CYS A 108 11.27 0.16 5.18
CA CYS A 108 10.58 -1.10 5.44
C CYS A 108 11.07 -2.17 4.45
N PRO A 109 11.46 -3.38 4.90
CA PRO A 109 11.88 -4.46 4.00
C PRO A 109 10.70 -5.05 3.21
N SER A 110 9.47 -4.92 3.71
CA SER A 110 8.24 -5.40 3.05
C SER A 110 8.04 -4.78 1.68
N LYS A 111 7.98 -5.64 0.65
CA LYS A 111 7.89 -5.26 -0.77
C LYS A 111 7.50 -6.44 -1.65
N MET A 112 6.95 -6.13 -2.82
CA MET A 112 6.69 -7.08 -3.91
C MET A 112 7.52 -6.67 -5.12
N LYS A 113 8.29 -7.62 -5.68
CA LYS A 113 8.96 -7.45 -6.97
C LYS A 113 8.20 -8.29 -7.99
N VAL A 114 7.50 -7.61 -8.89
CA VAL A 114 6.70 -8.22 -9.94
C VAL A 114 7.49 -8.19 -11.23
N TYR A 115 7.56 -9.31 -11.91
CA TYR A 115 8.11 -9.45 -13.26
C TYR A 115 6.97 -9.84 -14.17
N GLU A 116 6.83 -9.10 -15.26
CA GLU A 116 5.88 -9.34 -16.34
C GLU A 116 6.72 -9.76 -17.55
N ASP A 117 6.46 -10.96 -18.07
CA ASP A 117 7.16 -11.48 -19.24
C ASP A 117 6.53 -10.96 -20.55
N ILE A 118 7.09 -11.40 -21.69
CA ILE A 118 6.61 -11.01 -23.03
C ILE A 118 5.21 -11.59 -23.32
N GLU A 119 4.87 -12.71 -22.69
CA GLU A 119 3.57 -13.39 -22.80
C GLU A 119 2.52 -12.81 -21.83
N SER A 120 2.86 -11.73 -21.11
CA SER A 120 2.04 -11.11 -20.04
C SER A 120 1.79 -11.98 -18.81
N LYS A 121 2.55 -13.08 -18.63
CA LYS A 121 2.54 -13.85 -17.39
C LYS A 121 3.32 -13.10 -16.33
N MET A 122 2.89 -13.27 -15.09
CA MET A 122 3.47 -12.55 -13.96
C MET A 122 4.11 -13.49 -12.97
N SER A 123 5.30 -13.11 -12.49
CA SER A 123 5.94 -13.72 -11.34
C SER A 123 6.22 -12.67 -10.28
N VAL A 124 6.00 -13.02 -9.02
CA VAL A 124 6.10 -12.11 -7.89
C VAL A 124 7.01 -12.71 -6.83
N GLU A 125 8.07 -11.99 -6.49
CA GLU A 125 8.88 -12.23 -5.29
C GLU A 125 8.36 -11.31 -4.19
N PHE A 126 7.70 -11.89 -3.19
CA PHE A 126 7.09 -11.19 -2.07
C PHE A 126 7.94 -11.32 -0.81
N THR A 127 8.28 -10.19 -0.19
CA THR A 127 8.84 -10.12 1.15
C THR A 127 7.77 -9.57 2.08
N LYS A 128 7.23 -10.40 2.99
CA LYS A 128 6.10 -10.05 3.86
C LYS A 128 6.49 -9.21 5.09
N ILE A 129 7.73 -9.33 5.53
CA ILE A 129 8.14 -8.83 6.85
C ILE A 129 8.18 -7.31 6.89
N HIS A 130 7.46 -6.75 7.85
CA HIS A 130 7.50 -5.34 8.22
C HIS A 130 8.46 -5.14 9.39
N VAL A 131 9.33 -4.14 9.27
CA VAL A 131 10.33 -3.82 10.29
C VAL A 131 10.27 -2.32 10.58
N GLY A 132 10.21 -1.98 11.86
CA GLY A 132 10.21 -0.61 12.37
C GLY A 132 8.86 0.10 12.33
N HIS A 133 7.80 -0.58 11.89
CA HIS A 133 6.42 -0.13 12.08
C HIS A 133 5.50 -1.34 12.29
N GLY A 134 4.42 -1.13 13.03
CA GLY A 134 3.39 -2.14 13.27
C GLY A 134 2.20 -2.00 12.32
N ILE A 135 1.09 -2.59 12.75
CA ILE A 135 -0.22 -2.39 12.13
C ILE A 135 -0.72 -0.99 12.49
N ASP A 136 -0.63 -0.09 11.53
CA ASP A 136 -0.94 1.32 11.70
C ASP A 136 -2.34 1.63 11.15
N LEU A 137 -3.39 1.23 11.86
CA LEU A 137 -4.79 1.39 11.43
C LEU A 137 -5.13 2.85 11.07
N GLY A 138 -4.56 3.83 11.77
CA GLY A 138 -4.77 5.25 11.47
C GLY A 138 -4.22 5.72 10.11
N TRP A 139 -3.44 4.89 9.44
CA TRP A 139 -2.82 5.19 8.15
C TRP A 139 -3.34 4.32 7.00
N MET A 140 -4.27 3.41 7.31
CA MET A 140 -4.99 2.62 6.34
C MET A 140 -5.84 3.53 5.45
N LYS A 141 -5.89 3.21 4.15
CA LYS A 141 -6.90 3.83 3.29
C LYS A 141 -8.25 3.24 3.67
N MET A 142 -9.08 4.08 4.26
CA MET A 142 -10.50 3.79 4.40
C MET A 142 -11.17 3.81 3.03
N ALA A 143 -12.03 2.82 2.78
CA ALA A 143 -12.96 2.81 1.66
C ALA A 143 -13.87 4.04 1.71
N ILE A 144 -14.53 4.37 0.59
CA ILE A 144 -15.36 5.58 0.52
C ILE A 144 -16.53 5.48 1.51
N GLU A 145 -17.08 4.28 1.64
CA GLU A 145 -18.16 3.91 2.54
C GLU A 145 -17.71 4.06 4.01
N GLU A 146 -16.53 3.55 4.33
CA GLU A 146 -15.93 3.69 5.67
C GLU A 146 -15.66 5.16 6.02
N LYS A 147 -15.21 5.97 5.04
CA LYS A 147 -15.01 7.41 5.23
C LYS A 147 -16.33 8.14 5.46
N ASP A 148 -17.40 7.74 4.79
CA ASP A 148 -18.72 8.34 5.02
C ASP A 148 -19.21 8.04 6.44
N ILE A 149 -19.07 6.79 6.89
CA ILE A 149 -19.39 6.39 8.27
C ILE A 149 -18.54 7.18 9.27
N ALA A 150 -17.22 7.26 9.06
CA ALA A 150 -16.31 8.00 9.95
C ALA A 150 -16.66 9.49 10.03
N ARG A 151 -17.02 10.12 8.89
CA ARG A 151 -17.49 11.51 8.85
C ARG A 151 -18.79 11.71 9.62
N LYS A 152 -19.72 10.76 9.54
CA LYS A 152 -20.98 10.81 10.30
C LYS A 152 -20.73 10.69 11.80
N LEU A 153 -19.80 9.82 12.20
CA LEU A 153 -19.34 9.72 13.59
C LEU A 153 -18.65 11.00 14.08
N GLU A 154 -17.78 11.61 13.26
CA GLU A 154 -17.14 12.90 13.56
C GLU A 154 -18.18 14.01 13.79
N ASN A 155 -19.23 14.02 12.98
CA ASN A 155 -20.36 14.94 13.11
C ASN A 155 -21.33 14.58 14.25
N LYS A 156 -20.99 13.59 15.08
CA LYS A 156 -21.81 13.10 16.21
C LYS A 156 -23.23 12.70 15.81
N ILE A 157 -23.40 12.21 14.59
CA ILE A 157 -24.67 11.63 14.17
C ILE A 157 -24.88 10.36 15.00
N PRO A 158 -26.08 10.17 15.61
CA PRO A 158 -26.38 8.98 16.38
C PRO A 158 -26.11 7.71 15.57
N VAL A 159 -25.47 6.72 16.20
CA VAL A 159 -25.09 5.48 15.52
C VAL A 159 -26.32 4.78 14.94
N GLU A 160 -27.45 4.86 15.63
CA GLU A 160 -28.73 4.31 15.21
C GLU A 160 -29.19 4.88 13.86
N ALA A 161 -29.07 6.20 13.67
CA ALA A 161 -29.44 6.86 12.42
C ALA A 161 -28.51 6.42 11.26
N ILE A 162 -27.21 6.24 11.55
CA ILE A 162 -26.25 5.72 10.56
C ILE A 162 -26.62 4.29 10.15
N LEU A 163 -26.98 3.44 11.12
CA LEU A 163 -27.39 2.05 10.86
C LEU A 163 -28.70 1.99 10.05
N ASP A 164 -29.65 2.87 10.32
CA ASP A 164 -30.93 2.91 9.60
C ASP A 164 -30.75 3.37 8.15
N GLU A 165 -29.86 4.34 7.88
CA GLU A 165 -29.50 4.69 6.50
C GLU A 165 -28.88 3.50 5.74
N ILE A 166 -27.99 2.74 6.40
CA ILE A 166 -27.38 1.55 5.81
C ILE A 166 -28.45 0.50 5.47
N ARG A 167 -29.36 0.21 6.41
CA ARG A 167 -30.49 -0.72 6.19
C ARG A 167 -31.39 -0.27 5.04
N ASN A 168 -31.72 1.02 4.98
CA ASN A 168 -32.57 1.58 3.92
C ASN A 168 -31.89 1.54 2.55
N SER A 169 -30.57 1.75 2.51
CA SER A 169 -29.78 1.59 1.28
C SER A 169 -29.77 0.14 0.81
N ALA A 170 -29.56 -0.83 1.72
CA ALA A 170 -29.58 -2.26 1.43
C ALA A 170 -30.92 -2.73 0.83
N ASN A 171 -32.03 -2.21 1.37
CA ASN A 171 -33.38 -2.51 0.88
C ASN A 171 -33.66 -1.91 -0.52
N SER A 172 -32.97 -0.83 -0.91
CA SER A 172 -33.13 -0.19 -2.22
C SER A 172 -32.45 -0.95 -3.38
N PHE A 173 -31.53 -1.89 -3.09
CA PHE A 173 -30.88 -2.75 -4.09
C PHE A 173 -31.79 -3.85 -4.64
N ASN A 174 -32.95 -4.10 -4.01
CA ASN A 174 -33.96 -5.03 -4.52
C ASN A 174 -34.81 -4.45 -5.66
N ASN A 175 -34.48 -3.27 -6.19
CA ASN A 175 -35.16 -2.68 -7.34
C ASN A 175 -34.25 -2.68 -8.60
N PRO A 176 -34.52 -3.52 -9.61
CA PRO A 176 -33.63 -3.77 -10.75
C PRO A 176 -33.40 -2.57 -11.70
N ALA A 177 -34.08 -1.43 -11.50
CA ALA A 177 -34.02 -0.28 -12.41
C ALA A 177 -32.73 0.58 -12.31
N ARG A 178 -31.89 0.42 -11.28
CA ARG A 178 -30.76 1.35 -11.00
C ARG A 178 -29.35 0.85 -11.32
N TYR A 179 -29.17 -0.42 -11.71
CA TYR A 179 -27.86 -1.01 -12.04
C TYR A 179 -27.09 -0.28 -13.16
N LYS A 180 -27.78 0.50 -14.01
CA LYS A 180 -27.16 1.21 -15.15
C LYS A 180 -26.40 2.49 -14.79
N LYS A 181 -26.52 3.03 -13.57
CA LYS A 181 -25.89 4.34 -13.23
C LYS A 181 -24.46 4.24 -12.70
N TYR A 182 -24.04 3.10 -12.15
CA TYR A 182 -22.71 2.95 -11.51
C TYR A 182 -21.56 2.66 -12.49
N LYS A 183 -21.83 2.16 -13.71
CA LYS A 183 -20.79 1.89 -14.72
C LYS A 183 -20.30 3.12 -15.50
N ARG A 184 -20.89 4.31 -15.33
CA ARG A 184 -20.50 5.53 -16.09
C ARG A 184 -19.45 6.42 -15.42
N GLY A 185 -19.02 6.11 -14.20
CA GLY A 185 -18.07 6.94 -13.44
C GLY A 185 -16.61 6.47 -13.45
N ILE A 186 -16.31 5.29 -14.01
CA ILE A 186 -14.95 4.74 -14.07
C ILE A 186 -14.43 4.94 -15.50
N GLN A 187 -14.07 6.18 -15.83
CA GLN A 187 -13.15 6.43 -16.94
C GLN A 187 -11.75 6.55 -16.36
N TYR A 188 -10.95 5.49 -16.47
CA TYR A 188 -9.51 5.61 -16.38
C TYR A 188 -9.05 6.44 -17.59
N LYS A 189 -8.45 7.61 -17.34
CA LYS A 189 -7.65 8.30 -18.36
C LYS A 189 -6.42 7.44 -18.63
N LEU A 190 -6.34 6.96 -19.87
CA LEU A 190 -5.13 6.49 -20.53
C LEU A 190 -4.06 7.59 -20.53
#